data_AF-A0A357IRE1-F1
#
_entry.id   AF-A0A357IRE1-F1
#
_cell.length_a   1.000
_cell.length_b   1.000
_cell.length_c   1.000
_cell.angle_alpha   90.00
_cell.angle_beta   90.00
_cell.angle_gamma   90.00
#
_symmetry.space_group_name_H-M   'P 1'
#
loop_
_entity.id
_entity.type
_entity.pdbx_description
1 polymer ?
#
loop_
_entity_poly.entity_id
_entity_poly.type
_entity_poly.pdbx_seq_one_letter_code
_entity_poly.pdbx_strand_id
1 'polypeptide(L)' 'YKGLGEMNADQLFNTTMNKKTRRLLQVHIDDPLVVENRISVLLEVGMDYQQVKNEQNIQFNEEDAFLKEVRK' A
#
# COMPACT_ATOMS: atom_id res chain seq x y z
N TYR A 1 -1.52 5.64 14.60
CA TYR A 1 -2.90 5.54 14.12
C TYR A 1 -3.09 4.17 13.51
N LYS A 2 -4.12 3.41 13.94
CA LYS A 2 -4.45 2.10 13.36
C LYS A 2 -5.35 2.23 12.12
N GLY A 3 -5.97 3.39 11.93
CA GLY A 3 -6.73 3.74 10.74
C GLY A 3 -7.12 5.23 10.74
N LEU A 4 -7.66 5.70 9.62
CA LEU A 4 -8.09 7.10 9.47
C LEU A 4 -9.29 7.46 10.37
N GLY A 5 -10.11 6.48 10.76
CA GLY A 5 -11.27 6.69 11.65
C GLY A 5 -10.91 7.04 13.09
N GLU A 6 -9.64 6.91 13.49
CA GLU A 6 -9.15 7.34 14.80
C GLU A 6 -8.71 8.83 14.80
N MET A 7 -8.77 9.51 13.65
CA MET A 7 -8.32 10.89 13.51
C MET A 7 -9.49 11.87 13.53
N ASN A 8 -9.32 12.97 14.24
CA ASN A 8 -10.27 14.09 14.22
C ASN A 8 -10.05 14.98 12.98
N ALA A 9 -11.02 15.84 12.67
CA ALA A 9 -11.01 16.68 11.48
C ALA A 9 -9.72 17.53 11.32
N ASP A 10 -9.26 18.17 12.40
CA ASP A 10 -8.04 19.00 12.37
C ASP A 10 -6.76 18.17 12.13
N GLN A 11 -6.73 16.93 12.62
CA GLN A 11 -5.60 16.02 12.42
C GLN A 11 -5.53 15.56 10.96
N LEU A 12 -6.67 15.18 10.37
CA LEU A 12 -6.75 14.84 8.95
C LEU A 12 -6.36 16.03 8.06
N PHE A 13 -6.86 17.22 8.40
CA PHE A 13 -6.57 18.41 7.62
C PHE A 13 -5.06 18.71 7.59
N ASN A 14 -4.42 18.72 8.76
CA ASN A 14 -3.01 19.09 8.86
C ASN A 14 -2.06 18.03 8.28
N THR A 15 -2.47 16.75 8.27
CA THR A 15 -1.62 15.63 7.82
C THR A 15 -1.82 15.24 6.36
N THR A 16 -3.07 15.06 5.90
CA THR A 16 -3.35 14.46 4.58
C THR A 16 -4.10 15.37 3.62
N MET A 17 -4.81 16.42 4.09
CA MET A 17 -5.67 17.22 3.21
C MET A 17 -5.10 18.60 2.84
N ASN A 18 -4.35 19.27 3.71
CA ASN A 18 -3.82 20.60 3.46
C ASN A 18 -2.79 20.56 2.32
N LYS A 19 -3.06 21.30 1.23
CA LYS A 19 -2.20 21.34 0.03
C LYS A 19 -0.74 21.69 0.32
N LYS A 20 -0.48 22.47 1.37
CA LYS A 20 0.88 22.90 1.73
C LYS A 20 1.68 21.82 2.47
N THR A 21 1.01 20.90 3.18
CA THR A 21 1.68 19.92 4.06
C THR A 21 1.41 18.47 3.67
N ARG A 22 0.39 18.20 2.85
CA ARG A 22 0.03 16.85 2.41
C ARG A 22 1.08 16.26 1.49
N ARG A 23 1.26 14.94 1.57
CA ARG A 23 2.11 14.16 0.67
C ARG A 23 1.20 13.29 -0.21
N LEU A 24 1.25 13.49 -1.52
CA LEU A 24 0.52 12.70 -2.50
C LEU A 24 1.50 11.93 -3.36
N LEU A 25 1.16 10.68 -3.68
CA LEU A 25 1.85 9.89 -4.70
C LEU A 25 0.99 9.91 -5.96
N GLN A 26 1.56 10.38 -7.07
CA GLN A 26 0.92 10.26 -8.38
C GLN A 26 1.33 8.92 -8.99
N VAL A 27 0.35 8.07 -9.25
CA VAL A 27 0.58 6.76 -9.89
C VAL A 27 0.62 6.95 -11.40
N HIS A 28 1.65 6.41 -12.04
CA HIS A 28 1.84 6.38 -13.49
C HIS A 28 1.83 4.94 -14.00
N ILE A 29 1.48 4.77 -15.27
CA ILE A 29 1.52 3.49 -15.97
C ILE A 29 2.60 3.59 -17.03
N ASP A 30 3.68 2.83 -16.84
CA ASP A 30 4.81 2.81 -17.78
C ASP A 30 4.55 1.87 -18.97
N ASP A 31 4.06 0.66 -18.70
CA ASP A 31 3.71 -0.34 -19.71
C ASP A 31 2.30 -0.90 -19.44
N PRO A 32 1.31 -0.58 -20.30
CA PRO A 32 -0.06 -1.05 -20.13
C PRO A 32 -0.19 -2.59 -20.14
N LEU A 33 0.59 -3.29 -20.97
CA LEU A 33 0.47 -4.75 -21.12
C LEU A 33 1.03 -5.47 -19.89
N VAL A 34 2.14 -4.98 -19.33
CA VAL A 34 2.68 -5.53 -18.09
C VAL A 34 1.74 -5.25 -16.92
N VAL A 35 1.15 -4.05 -16.86
CA VAL A 35 0.19 -3.69 -15.81
C VAL A 35 -1.07 -4.54 -15.92
N GLU A 36 -1.64 -4.74 -17.11
CA GLU A 36 -2.80 -5.59 -17.34
C GLU A 36 -2.54 -7.01 -16.85
N ASN A 37 -1.42 -7.63 -17.26
CA ASN A 37 -1.06 -8.97 -16.80
C ASN A 37 -0.91 -9.04 -15.27
N ARG A 38 -0.28 -8.04 -14.64
CA ARG A 38 -0.12 -8.00 -13.18
C ARG A 38 -1.45 -7.83 -12.44
N ILE A 39 -2.32 -6.97 -12.94
CA ILE A 39 -3.65 -6.71 -12.35
C ILE A 39 -4.53 -7.95 -12.51
N SER A 40 -4.57 -8.53 -13.71
CA SER A 40 -5.34 -9.74 -13.99
C SER A 40 -4.91 -10.86 -13.05
N VAL A 41 -3.59 -11.07 -12.90
CA VAL A 41 -3.09 -11.98 -11.88
C VAL A 41 -3.62 -11.60 -10.50
N LEU A 42 -3.30 -10.43 -9.95
CA LEU A 42 -3.64 -10.11 -8.55
C LEU A 42 -5.15 -10.13 -8.23
N LEU A 43 -6.01 -9.88 -9.22
CA LEU A 43 -7.46 -9.74 -9.03
C LEU A 43 -8.28 -10.95 -9.49
N GLU A 44 -7.72 -11.86 -10.29
CA GLU A 44 -8.48 -13.05 -10.72
C GLU A 44 -8.82 -13.95 -9.53
N VAL A 45 -10.07 -14.43 -9.52
CA VAL A 45 -10.59 -15.39 -8.53
C VAL A 45 -10.16 -16.81 -8.91
N GLY A 46 -8.86 -17.01 -9.15
CA GLY A 46 -8.22 -18.30 -9.36
C GLY A 46 -7.28 -18.58 -8.18
N MET A 47 -7.77 -19.31 -7.18
CA MET A 47 -7.06 -19.52 -5.91
C MET A 47 -5.65 -20.10 -6.09
N ASP A 48 -5.49 -21.03 -7.04
CA ASP A 48 -4.25 -21.81 -7.18
C ASP A 48 -3.09 -20.97 -7.71
N TYR A 49 -3.36 -20.04 -8.64
CA TYR A 49 -2.30 -19.20 -9.22
C TYR A 49 -1.86 -18.08 -8.27
N GLN A 50 -2.78 -17.51 -7.47
CA GLN A 50 -2.45 -16.47 -6.50
C GLN A 50 -1.59 -17.01 -5.36
N GLN A 51 -1.87 -18.22 -4.86
CA GLN A 51 -1.12 -18.83 -3.78
C GLN A 51 0.35 -18.99 -4.15
N VAL A 52 0.63 -19.54 -5.34
CA VAL A 52 2.01 -19.70 -5.84
C VAL A 52 2.73 -18.35 -5.98
N LYS A 53 2.04 -17.30 -6.43
CA LYS A 53 2.61 -15.95 -6.51
C LYS A 53 2.88 -15.34 -5.13
N ASN A 54 2.01 -15.57 -4.15
CA ASN A 54 2.19 -15.07 -2.80
C ASN A 54 3.40 -15.72 -2.11
N GLU A 55 3.55 -17.05 -2.24
CA GLU A 55 4.69 -17.79 -1.69
C GLU A 55 6.04 -17.32 -2.24
N GLN A 56 6.08 -16.94 -3.52
CA GLN A 56 7.32 -16.48 -4.16
C GLN A 56 7.67 -15.02 -3.85
N ASN A 57 6.69 -14.15 -3.57
CA ASN A 57 6.88 -12.70 -3.52
C ASN A 57 6.68 -12.08 -2.13
N ILE A 58 6.15 -12.82 -1.14
CA ILE A 58 5.95 -12.32 0.22
C ILE A 58 7.08 -12.81 1.12
N GLN A 59 7.86 -11.87 1.64
CA GLN A 59 8.85 -12.16 2.69
C GLN A 59 8.23 -11.93 4.06
N PHE A 60 8.00 -13.02 4.81
CA PHE A 60 7.43 -12.95 6.17
C PHE A 60 8.47 -12.62 7.26
N ASN A 61 9.76 -12.61 6.91
CA ASN A 61 10.87 -12.46 7.86
C ASN A 61 11.42 -11.02 7.93
N GLU A 62 10.89 -10.07 7.16
CA GLU A 62 11.32 -8.68 7.24
C GLU A 62 10.76 -8.03 8.51
N GLU A 63 11.65 -7.48 9.35
CA GLU A 63 11.24 -6.69 10.51
C GLU A 63 10.59 -5.40 10.04
N ASP A 64 9.32 -5.19 10.40
CA ASP A 64 8.56 -4.01 10.05
C ASP A 64 9.27 -2.73 10.53
N ALA A 65 9.70 -1.90 9.57
CA ALA A 65 10.36 -0.62 9.83
C ALA A 65 9.46 0.34 10.63
N PHE A 66 8.14 0.17 10.57
CA PHE A 66 7.19 0.94 11.36
C PHE A 66 7.44 0.80 12.87
N LEU A 67 7.76 -0.42 13.34
CA LEU A 67 8.03 -0.67 14.76
C LEU A 67 9.34 -0.01 15.24
N LYS A 68 10.28 0.22 14.32
CA LYS A 68 11.56 0.91 14.60
C LYS A 68 11.38 2.41 14.73
N GLU A 69 10.41 3.01 14.01
CA GLU A 69 10.11 4.43 14.09
C GLU A 69 9.25 4.80 15.31
N VAL A 70 8.30 3.93 15.72
CA VAL A 70 7.40 4.20 16.86
C VAL A 70 8.11 4.07 18.23
N ARG A 71 9.24 3.37 18.31
CA ARG A 71 10.03 3.18 19.55
C ARG A 71 11.12 4.24 19.78
N LYS A 72 11.26 5.23 18.90
CA LYS A 72 12.11 6.42 19.11
C LYS A 72 11.29 7.55 19.70
#